data_AF-A0A2S9GQU5-F1
#
_entry.id   AF-A0A2S9GQU5-F1
#
_cell.length_a   1.000
_cell.length_b   1.000
_cell.length_c   1.000
_cell.angle_alpha   90.00
_cell.angle_beta   90.00
_cell.angle_gamma   90.00
#
_symmetry.space_group_name_H-M   'P 1'
#
loop_
_entity.id
_entity.type
_entity.pdbx_description
1 polymer ?
#
loop_
_entity_poly.entity_id
_entity_poly.type
_entity_poly.pdbx_seq_one_letter_code
_entity_poly.pdbx_strand_id
1 'polypeptide(L)' 'TIASGEWPVGRRIPNETVLVESLGVGRNTVREAVRALAHAGLLDVRQGDGTYVRATSEVSGALRRLCGAEL' A
#
# COMPACT_ATOMS: atom_id res chain seq x y z
N THR A 1 5.56 -2.44 -9.09
CA THR A 1 4.60 -1.60 -8.36
C THR A 1 3.28 -2.33 -8.20
N ILE A 2 2.26 -1.72 -7.57
CA ILE A 2 0.93 -2.34 -7.37
C ILE A 2 0.20 -2.56 -8.71
N ALA A 3 0.11 -1.52 -9.54
CA ALA A 3 -0.61 -1.56 -10.82
C ALA A 3 0.02 -2.50 -11.85
N SER A 4 1.37 -2.63 -11.84
CA SER A 4 2.07 -3.55 -12.73
C SER A 4 2.01 -5.01 -12.29
N GLY A 5 1.43 -5.31 -11.12
CA GLY A 5 1.36 -6.66 -10.56
C GLY A 5 2.69 -7.18 -9.97
N GLU A 6 3.76 -6.40 -9.98
CA GLU A 6 5.04 -6.78 -9.36
C GLU A 6 4.88 -7.08 -7.87
N TRP A 7 3.96 -6.37 -7.20
CA TRP A 7 3.59 -6.64 -5.81
C TRP A 7 2.17 -7.23 -5.78
N PRO A 8 2.01 -8.56 -5.84
CA PRO A 8 0.72 -9.21 -5.72
C PRO A 8 0.08 -8.98 -4.34
N VAL A 9 -1.23 -9.15 -4.26
CA VAL A 9 -1.99 -9.09 -2.99
C VAL A 9 -1.39 -10.06 -1.96
N GLY A 10 -1.26 -9.59 -0.72
CA GLY A 10 -0.63 -10.30 0.39
C GLY A 10 0.89 -10.10 0.46
N ARG A 11 1.52 -9.54 -0.58
CA ARG A 11 2.97 -9.30 -0.57
C ARG A 11 3.31 -8.06 0.25
N ARG A 12 4.40 -8.14 1.01
CA ARG A 12 5.03 -7.01 1.69
C ARG A 12 5.79 -6.12 0.69
N ILE A 13 5.55 -4.82 0.72
CA ILE A 13 6.32 -3.84 -0.07
C ILE A 13 7.63 -3.47 0.65
N PRO A 14 8.64 -2.95 -0.07
CA PRO A 14 9.83 -2.40 0.57
C PRO A 14 9.46 -1.31 1.59
N ASN A 15 10.28 -1.18 2.65
CA ASN A 15 10.07 -0.13 3.64
C ASN A 15 10.32 1.26 3.04
N GLU A 16 9.88 2.31 3.75
CA GLU A 16 9.98 3.69 3.25
C GLU A 16 11.41 4.11 2.90
N THR A 17 12.41 3.67 3.65
CA THR A 17 13.83 3.98 3.37
C THR A 17 14.26 3.39 2.03
N VAL A 18 13.96 2.11 1.78
CA VAL A 18 14.28 1.45 0.51
C VAL A 18 13.49 2.06 -0.65
N LEU A 19 12.26 2.49 -0.42
CA LEU A 19 11.45 3.19 -1.43
C LEU A 19 12.04 4.57 -1.78
N VAL A 20 12.51 5.33 -0.80
CA VAL A 20 13.20 6.61 -1.03
C VAL A 20 14.41 6.42 -1.93
N GLU A 21 15.25 5.43 -1.62
CA GLU A 21 16.46 5.15 -2.40
C GLU A 21 16.15 4.65 -3.81
N SER A 22 15.22 3.70 -3.95
CA SER A 22 14.90 3.07 -5.24
C SER A 22 14.10 3.98 -6.18
N LEU A 23 13.28 4.90 -5.65
CA LEU A 23 12.46 5.80 -6.45
C LEU A 23 13.07 7.20 -6.60
N GLY A 24 14.12 7.53 -5.84
CA GLY A 24 14.76 8.85 -5.89
C GLY A 24 13.87 10.01 -5.41
N VAL A 25 12.87 9.72 -4.57
CA VAL A 25 11.91 10.71 -4.05
C VAL A 25 12.13 10.99 -2.57
N GLY A 26 11.74 12.18 -2.12
CA GLY A 26 11.86 12.58 -0.72
C GLY A 26 11.04 11.71 0.23
N ARG A 27 11.53 11.55 1.47
CA ARG A 27 10.86 10.75 2.53
C ARG A 27 9.41 11.16 2.77
N ASN A 28 9.11 12.45 2.80
CA ASN A 28 7.74 12.93 2.99
C ASN A 28 6.83 12.49 1.84
N THR A 29 7.31 12.56 0.59
CA THR A 29 6.57 12.09 -0.57
C THR A 29 6.25 10.60 -0.49
N VAL A 30 7.22 9.76 -0.08
CA VAL A 30 6.99 8.33 0.12
C VAL A 30 5.96 8.07 1.21
N ARG A 31 6.08 8.76 2.35
CA ARG A 31 5.13 8.63 3.47
C ARG A 31 3.72 9.00 3.05
N GLU A 32 3.55 10.11 2.36
CA GLU A 32 2.22 10.55 1.89
C GLU A 32 1.66 9.61 0.82
N ALA A 33 2.50 9.08 -0.08
CA ALA A 33 2.08 8.07 -1.04
C ALA A 33 1.60 6.78 -0.35
N VAL A 34 2.36 6.26 0.62
CA VAL A 34 1.96 5.07 1.39
C VAL A 34 0.67 5.32 2.15
N ARG A 35 0.51 6.48 2.79
CA ARG A 35 -0.73 6.87 3.48
C ARG A 35 -1.92 6.96 2.54
N ALA A 36 -1.77 7.61 1.39
CA ALA A 36 -2.81 7.74 0.39
C ALA A 36 -3.26 6.37 -0.15
N LEU A 37 -2.30 5.49 -0.45
CA LEU A 37 -2.58 4.13 -0.92
C LEU A 37 -3.25 3.27 0.15
N ALA A 38 -2.85 3.41 1.42
CA ALA A 38 -3.51 2.75 2.54
C ALA A 38 -4.95 3.26 2.73
N HIS A 39 -5.16 4.57 2.66
CA HIS A 39 -6.49 5.18 2.70
C HIS A 39 -7.37 4.73 1.53
N ALA A 40 -6.79 4.57 0.34
CA ALA A 40 -7.44 3.98 -0.84
C ALA A 40 -7.66 2.46 -0.73
N GLY A 41 -7.24 1.81 0.37
CA GLY A 41 -7.42 0.38 0.64
C GLY A 41 -6.57 -0.54 -0.23
N LEU A 42 -5.56 0.02 -0.90
CA LEU A 42 -4.59 -0.73 -1.70
C LEU A 42 -3.49 -1.32 -0.82
N LEU A 43 -3.18 -0.66 0.30
CA LEU A 43 -2.17 -1.09 1.27
C LEU A 43 -2.75 -1.30 2.66
N ASP A 44 -2.12 -2.19 3.42
CA ASP A 44 -2.39 -2.46 4.83
C ASP A 44 -1.09 -2.22 5.62
N VAL A 45 -1.08 -1.18 6.44
CA VAL A 45 0.08 -0.78 7.25
C VAL A 45 -0.03 -1.42 8.63
N ARG A 46 0.86 -2.36 8.92
CA ARG A 46 0.93 -3.07 10.21
C ARG A 46 2.11 -2.55 11.00
N GLN A 47 1.83 -1.81 12.08
CA GLN A 47 2.86 -1.19 12.90
C GLN A 47 3.88 -2.23 13.41
N GLY A 48 5.17 -1.98 13.17
CA GLY A 48 6.26 -2.88 13.56
C GLY A 48 6.45 -4.12 12.66
N ASP A 49 5.42 -4.53 11.91
CA ASP A 49 5.49 -5.67 10.99
C ASP A 49 5.88 -5.20 9.59
N GLY A 50 5.11 -4.34 8.95
CA GLY A 50 5.38 -3.86 7.59
C GLY A 50 4.13 -3.39 6.83
N THR A 51 4.30 -3.08 5.55
CA THR A 51 3.20 -2.64 4.68
C THR A 51 2.93 -3.69 3.61
N TYR A 52 1.67 -4.08 3.46
CA TYR A 52 1.26 -5.20 2.60
C TYR A 52 0.25 -4.76 1.55
N VAL A 53 0.31 -5.34 0.35
CA VAL A 53 -0.68 -5.09 -0.70
C VAL A 53 -2.00 -5.78 -0.35
N ARG A 54 -3.09 -5.02 -0.30
CA ARG A 54 -4.46 -5.51 -0.02
C ARG A 54 -5.35 -5.56 -1.26
N ALA A 55 -5.08 -4.71 -2.24
CA ALA A 55 -5.75 -4.70 -3.54
C ALA A 55 -4.84 -4.11 -4.63
N THR A 56 -5.13 -4.44 -5.90
CA THR A 56 -4.38 -3.95 -7.07
C THR A 56 -5.15 -2.92 -7.89
N SER A 57 -6.40 -2.61 -7.52
CA SER A 57 -7.22 -1.56 -8.11
C SER A 57 -7.97 -0.80 -7.02
N GLU A 58 -8.19 0.50 -7.23
CA GLU A 58 -8.90 1.34 -6.25
C GLU A 58 -10.35 0.90 -6.06
N VAL A 59 -11.00 0.45 -7.14
CA VAL A 59 -12.37 -0.09 -7.08
C VAL A 59 -12.45 -1.30 -6.15
N SER A 60 -11.56 -2.28 -6.33
CA SER A 60 -11.51 -3.46 -5.46
C SER A 60 -11.08 -3.10 -4.04
N GLY A 61 -10.17 -2.13 -3.87
CA GLY A 61 -9.77 -1.61 -2.57
C GLY A 61 -10.93 -0.93 -1.82
N ALA A 62 -11.73 -0.13 -2.52
CA ALA A 62 -12.91 0.54 -1.99
C ALA A 62 -14.00 -0.48 -1.61
N LEU A 63 -14.33 -1.41 -2.50
CA LEU A 63 -15.28 -2.48 -2.24
C LEU A 63 -14.91 -3.29 -1.01
N ARG A 64 -13.63 -3.66 -0.83
CA ARG A 64 -13.18 -4.38 0.37
C ARG A 64 -13.37 -3.59 1.66
N ARG A 65 -13.18 -2.26 1.63
CA ARG A 65 -13.44 -1.43 2.82
C ARG A 65 -14.93 -1.36 3.15
N LEU A 66 -15.77 -1.23 2.13
CA LEU A 66 -17.21 -1.11 2.30
C LEU A 66 -17.86 -2.44 2.70
N CYS A 67 -17.42 -3.56 2.11
CA CYS A 67 -17.96 -4.89 2.39
C CYS A 67 -17.29 -5.59 3.59
N GLY A 68 -16.10 -5.15 4.00
CA GLY A 68 -15.34 -5.71 5.13
C GLY A 68 -15.47 -4.92 6.43
N ALA A 69 -16.38 -3.93 6.49
CA ALA A 69 -16.65 -3.14 7.70
C ALA A 69 -17.55 -3.89 8.72
N GLU A 70 -18.09 -5.05 8.37
CA GLU A 70 -18.78 -5.95 9.30
C GLU A 70 -18.48 -7.41 8.92
N LEU A 71 -17.54 -8.03 9.64
CA LEU A 71 -17.48 -9.41 10.17
C LEU A 71 -16.20 -9.53 11.02
#